data_AF-A0A6C0LR31-F1
#
_entry.id   AF-A0A6C0LR31-F1
#
_cell.length_a   1.000
_cell.length_b   1.000
_cell.length_c   1.000
_cell.angle_alpha   90.00
_cell.angle_beta   90.00
_cell.angle_gamma   90.00
#
_symmetry.space_group_name_H-M   'P 1'
#
loop_
_entity.id
_entity.type
_entity.pdbx_description
1 polymer ?
#
loop_
_entity_poly.entity_id
_entity_poly.type
_entity_poly.pdbx_seq_one_letter_code
_entity_poly.pdbx_strand_id
1 'polypeptide(L)' 'MNVVATLRSKSPGDAMRLIGNAPQYINDSNFINVLNQYDFNSKKNDARVSQQLSAFAGIPGLAAKVQQWLSS' A
#
# COMPACT_ATOMS: atom_id res chain seq x y z
N MET A 1 2.56 -8.36 -6.67
CA MET A 1 2.32 -6.89 -6.74
C MET A 1 3.09 -6.24 -5.59
N ASN A 2 4.05 -5.35 -5.86
CA ASN A 2 4.91 -4.76 -4.81
C ASN A 2 4.48 -3.32 -4.53
N VAL A 3 3.54 -3.16 -3.59
CA VAL A 3 2.94 -1.86 -3.22
C VAL A 3 4.00 -0.85 -2.80
N VAL A 4 4.98 -1.27 -1.99
CA VAL A 4 6.06 -0.38 -1.53
C VAL A 4 6.91 0.11 -2.69
N ALA A 5 7.26 -0.76 -3.64
CA ALA A 5 7.99 -0.36 -4.84
C ALA A 5 7.22 0.67 -5.68
N THR A 6 5.90 0.49 -5.84
CA THR A 6 5.04 1.43 -6.58
C THR A 6 4.87 2.77 -5.85
N LEU A 7 4.80 2.77 -4.52
CA LEU A 7 4.77 4.01 -3.75
C LEU A 7 6.11 4.75 -3.88
N ARG A 8 7.24 4.05 -3.73
CA ARG A 8 8.60 4.61 -3.85
C ARG A 8 8.93 5.18 -5.23
N SER A 9 8.29 4.70 -6.29
CA SER A 9 8.48 5.24 -7.65
C SER A 9 7.73 6.56 -7.89
N LYS A 10 6.88 6.99 -6.97
CA LYS A 10 6.10 8.23 -7.07
C LYS A 10 6.73 9.34 -6.23
N SER A 11 6.34 10.59 -6.51
CA SER A 11 6.75 11.73 -5.70
C SER A 11 6.20 11.57 -4.26
N PRO A 12 6.85 12.17 -3.24
CA PRO A 12 6.35 12.07 -1.86
C PRO A 12 4.89 12.52 -1.71
N GLY A 13 4.50 13.61 -2.40
CA GLY A 13 3.13 14.11 -2.38
C GLY A 13 2.12 13.12 -2.98
N ASP A 14 2.47 12.52 -4.12
CA ASP A 14 1.60 11.52 -4.77
C ASP A 14 1.49 10.23 -3.96
N ALA A 15 2.60 9.78 -3.35
CA ALA A 15 2.60 8.60 -2.50
C ALA A 15 1.73 8.81 -1.26
N MET A 16 1.82 9.97 -0.61
CA MET A 16 0.97 10.34 0.54
C MET A 16 -0.49 10.47 0.14
N ARG A 17 -0.80 11.09 -1.02
CA ARG A 17 -2.17 11.14 -1.57
C ARG A 17 -2.73 9.74 -1.78
N LEU A 18 -1.95 8.84 -2.38
CA LEU A 18 -2.36 7.45 -2.58
C LEU A 18 -2.61 6.73 -1.26
N ILE A 19 -1.69 6.82 -0.30
CA ILE A 19 -1.87 6.20 1.02
C ILE A 19 -3.14 6.70 1.69
N GLY A 20 -3.40 8.01 1.65
CA GLY A 20 -4.62 8.62 2.19
C GLY A 20 -5.90 8.17 1.48
N ASN A 21 -5.83 7.87 0.18
CA ASN A 21 -6.98 7.39 -0.60
C ASN A 21 -7.20 5.86 -0.51
N ALA A 22 -6.26 5.09 0.05
CA ALA A 22 -6.38 3.63 0.14
C ALA A 22 -7.69 3.12 0.77
N PRO A 23 -8.23 3.73 1.84
CA PRO A 23 -9.50 3.29 2.46
C PRO A 23 -10.72 3.41 1.55
N GLN A 24 -10.65 4.17 0.45
CA GLN A 24 -11.75 4.28 -0.52
C GLN A 24 -11.86 3.05 -1.43
N TYR A 25 -10.77 2.30 -1.57
CA TYR A 25 -10.67 1.13 -2.47
C TYR A 25 -10.54 -0.17 -1.70
N ILE A 26 -9.84 -0.13 -0.55
CA ILE A 26 -9.49 -1.29 0.25
C ILE A 26 -10.25 -1.23 1.58
N ASN A 27 -11.22 -2.14 1.72
CA ASN A 27 -12.03 -2.27 2.94
C ASN A 27 -11.37 -3.16 4.00
N ASP A 28 -10.17 -3.69 3.73
CA ASP A 28 -9.45 -4.55 4.67
C ASP A 28 -8.73 -3.70 5.72
N SER A 29 -9.22 -3.72 6.95
CA SER A 29 -8.65 -2.93 8.05
C SER A 29 -7.20 -3.31 8.38
N ASN A 30 -6.81 -4.59 8.20
CA ASN A 30 -5.42 -5.01 8.44
C ASN A 30 -4.49 -4.45 7.38
N PHE A 31 -4.93 -4.45 6.12
CA PHE A 31 -4.18 -3.83 5.02
C PHE A 31 -3.98 -2.35 5.26
N ILE A 32 -5.05 -1.62 5.61
CA ILE A 32 -4.98 -0.18 5.90
C ILE A 32 -4.05 0.10 7.10
N ASN A 33 -4.12 -0.72 8.15
CA ASN A 33 -3.24 -0.56 9.31
C ASN A 33 -1.76 -0.77 8.95
N VAL A 34 -1.44 -1.76 8.12
CA VAL A 34 -0.07 -1.98 7.62
C VAL A 34 0.38 -0.81 6.76
N LEU A 35 -0.50 -0.28 5.91
CA LEU A 35 -0.22 0.86 5.05
C LEU A 35 0.01 2.15 5.85
N ASN A 36 -0.75 2.37 6.93
CA ASN A 36 -0.57 3.51 7.83
C ASN A 36 0.77 3.46 8.61
N GLN A 37 1.40 2.30 8.71
CA GLN A 37 2.75 2.15 9.29
C GLN A 37 3.87 2.45 8.29
N TYR A 38 3.54 2.68 7.01
CA TYR A 38 4.50 2.99 5.98
C TYR A 38 4.93 4.46 6.08
N ASP A 39 6.22 4.67 6.36
CA ASP A 39 6.82 5.98 6.39
C ASP A 39 7.56 6.25 5.08
N PHE A 40 7.03 7.16 4.26
CA PHE A 40 7.70 7.53 3.01
C PHE A 40 9.04 8.24 3.25
N ASN A 41 9.24 8.91 4.39
CA ASN A 41 10.48 9.61 4.69
C ASN A 41 11.58 8.67 5.22
N SER A 42 11.24 7.42 5.56
CA SER A 42 12.17 6.45 6.14
C SER A 42 12.05 5.08 5.50
N LYS A 43 13.16 4.56 4.96
CA LYS A 43 13.21 3.19 4.40
C LYS A 43 13.27 2.08 5.45
N LYS A 44 13.33 2.44 6.74
CA LYS A 44 13.56 1.51 7.86
C LYS A 44 12.55 0.35 7.88
N ASN A 45 11.32 0.60 7.46
CA ASN A 45 10.23 -0.38 7.51
C ASN A 45 9.81 -0.93 6.14
N ASP A 46 10.45 -0.53 5.04
CA ASP A 46 10.03 -0.90 3.68
C ASP A 46 9.94 -2.41 3.49
N ALA A 47 10.96 -3.15 3.93
CA ALA A 47 11.01 -4.60 3.82
C ALA A 47 9.87 -5.27 4.61
N ARG A 48 9.63 -4.81 5.85
CA ARG A 48 8.58 -5.33 6.73
C ARG A 48 7.19 -5.06 6.15
N VAL A 49 6.93 -3.82 5.73
CA VAL A 49 5.64 -3.44 5.11
C VAL A 49 5.43 -4.20 3.81
N SER A 50 6.45 -4.32 2.96
CA SER A 50 6.37 -5.09 1.71
C SER A 50 6.01 -6.55 1.95
N GLN A 51 6.63 -7.18 2.96
CA GLN A 51 6.32 -8.56 3.34
C GLN A 51 4.89 -8.72 3.86
N GLN A 52 4.42 -7.81 4.73
CA GLN A 52 3.06 -7.83 5.25
C GLN A 52 2.03 -7.60 4.15
N LEU A 53 2.26 -6.64 3.24
CA LEU A 53 1.37 -6.38 2.11
C LEU A 53 1.34 -7.56 1.13
N SER A 54 2.45 -8.26 0.97
CA SER A 54 2.53 -9.49 0.16
C SER A 54 1.75 -10.64 0.76
N ALA A 55 1.61 -10.72 2.09
CA ALA A 55 0.80 -11.75 2.76
C ALA A 55 -0.69 -11.62 2.42
N PHE A 56 -1.16 -10.41 2.10
CA PHE A 56 -2.54 -10.18 1.68
C PHE A 56 -2.80 -10.53 0.20
N ALA A 57 -1.77 -10.89 -0.58
CA ALA A 57 -1.94 -11.25 -2.00
C ALA A 57 -2.82 -12.50 -2.21
N GLY A 58 -3.00 -13.34 -1.19
CA GLY A 58 -3.87 -14.51 -1.23
C GLY A 58 -5.36 -14.23 -0.99
N ILE A 59 -5.74 -13.00 -0.65
CA ILE A 59 -7.15 -12.64 -0.38
C ILE A 59 -7.90 -12.45 -1.71
N PRO A 60 -8.96 -13.23 -1.99
CA PRO A 60 -9.74 -13.10 -3.22
C PRO A 60 -10.28 -11.68 -3.41
N GLY A 61 -10.06 -11.10 -4.60
CA GLY A 61 -10.53 -9.75 -4.95
C GLY A 61 -9.72 -8.59 -4.36
N LEU A 62 -8.83 -8.83 -3.39
CA LEU A 62 -7.99 -7.76 -2.83
C LEU A 62 -6.94 -7.28 -3.83
N ALA A 63 -6.33 -8.19 -4.59
CA ALA A 63 -5.37 -7.82 -5.63
C ALA A 63 -5.95 -6.83 -6.66
N ALA A 64 -7.20 -7.04 -7.06
CA ALA A 64 -7.90 -6.13 -7.98
C ALA A 64 -8.15 -4.75 -7.35
N LYS A 65 -8.56 -4.71 -6.08
CA LYS A 65 -8.76 -3.47 -5.32
C LYS A 65 -7.45 -2.70 -5.13
N VAL A 66 -6.35 -3.40 -4.82
CA VAL A 66 -5.01 -2.81 -4.70
C VAL A 66 -4.56 -2.26 -6.05
N GLN A 67 -4.81 -2.97 -7.15
CA GLN A 67 -4.45 -2.49 -8.48
C GLN A 67 -5.26 -1.23 -8.86
N GLN A 68 -6.56 -1.23 -8.58
CA GLN A 68 -7.44 -0.08 -8.82
C GLN A 68 -6.99 1.13 -8.01
N TRP A 69 -6.64 0.91 -6.74
CA TRP A 69 -6.10 1.93 -5.86
C TRP A 69 -4.78 2.52 -6.37
N LEU A 70 -3.80 1.68 -6.72
CA LEU A 70 -2.49 2.14 -7.22
C LEU A 70 -2.58 2.90 -8.56
N SER A 71 -3.69 2.73 -9.28
CA SER A 71 -3.99 3.37 -10.57
C SER A 71 -4.83 4.66 -10.44
N SER A 72 -5.18 5.10 -9.21
CA SER A 72 -5.90 6.36 -8.90
C SER A 72 -4.97 7.57 -8.63
#